data_AF-A0A354B9H3-F1
#
_entry.id   AF-A0A354B9H3-F1
#
_cell.length_a   1.000
_cell.length_b   1.000
_cell.length_c   1.000
_cell.angle_alpha   90.00
_cell.angle_beta   90.00
_cell.angle_gamma   90.00
#
_symmetry.space_group_name_H-M   'P 1'
#
loop_
_entity.id
_entity.type
_entity.pdbx_description
1 polymer ?
#
loop_
_entity_poly.entity_id
_entity_poly.type
_entity_poly.pdbx_seq_one_letter_code
_entity_poly.pdbx_strand_id
1 'polypeptide(L)'
;LGYDESVIDQVAELVRLSGRFKGYADGWSDAAVRRYARDAGPLLGRLNALVRSDCTTRNRAKAEALQESIDDLERRIAELAEEDRRNAERPQIDGDAVMAHLGIGPGREIGQIMRWLLELRRSEGELPEAELFARLEAYHADLVG
;
A
#
# COMPACT_ATOMS: atom_id res chain seq x y z
N LEU A 1 19.95 29.06 17.17
CA LEU A 1 19.17 27.83 17.37
C LEU A 1 19.78 26.77 16.49
N GLY A 2 20.41 25.75 17.08
CA GLY A 2 20.96 24.61 16.34
C GLY A 2 20.01 23.44 16.49
N TYR A 3 19.13 23.25 15.50
CA TYR A 3 18.30 22.06 15.42
C TYR A 3 19.10 20.94 14.75
N ASP A 4 18.76 19.69 15.10
CA ASP A 4 19.33 18.52 14.45
C ASP A 4 18.97 18.49 12.95
N GLU A 5 19.89 18.02 12.11
CA GLU A 5 19.70 17.95 10.66
C GLU A 5 18.47 17.12 10.29
N SER A 6 18.21 16.02 11.01
CA SER A 6 17.03 15.18 10.77
C SER A 6 15.71 15.90 11.03
N VAL A 7 15.70 16.88 11.95
CA VAL A 7 14.51 17.69 12.21
C VAL A 7 14.29 18.67 11.07
N ILE A 8 15.35 19.29 10.57
CA ILE A 8 15.29 20.21 9.43
C ILE A 8 14.72 19.49 8.21
N ASP A 9 15.22 18.29 7.92
CA ASP A 9 14.76 17.48 6.79
C ASP A 9 13.29 17.08 6.91
N GLN A 10 12.87 16.60 8.09
CA GLN A 10 11.47 16.25 8.33
C GLN A 10 10.53 17.45 8.18
N VAL A 11 10.93 18.63 8.66
CA VAL A 11 10.13 19.85 8.51
C VAL A 11 10.08 20.29 7.05
N ALA A 12 11.21 20.30 6.35
CA ALA A 12 11.26 20.62 4.92
C ALA A 12 10.35 19.70 4.10
N GLU A 13 10.38 18.40 4.42
CA GLU A 13 9.55 17.40 3.76
C GLU A 13 8.06 17.59 4.07
N LEU A 14 7.69 17.85 5.33
CA LEU A 14 6.30 18.18 5.69
C LEU A 14 5.78 19.40 4.93
N VAL A 15 6.59 20.46 4.81
CA VAL A 15 6.23 21.67 4.05
C VAL A 15 6.09 21.36 2.56
N ARG A 16 6.98 20.53 2.00
CA ARG A 16 6.92 20.11 0.59
C ARG A 16 5.66 19.30 0.30
N LEU A 17 5.26 18.41 1.21
CA LEU A 17 4.12 17.52 1.05
C LEU A 17 2.77 18.18 1.35
N SER A 18 2.70 19.18 2.23
CA SER A 18 1.44 19.78 2.72
C SER A 18 0.52 20.27 1.59
N GLY A 19 1.10 20.82 0.53
CA GLY A 19 0.36 21.30 -0.63
C GLY A 19 -0.32 20.20 -1.46
N ARG A 20 0.07 18.92 -1.28
CA ARG A 20 -0.47 17.79 -2.07
C ARG A 20 -1.90 17.43 -1.70
N PHE A 21 -2.37 17.78 -0.50
CA PHE A 21 -3.75 17.51 -0.08
C PHE A 21 -4.79 18.29 -0.93
N LYS A 22 -4.37 19.36 -1.62
CA LYS A 22 -5.25 20.15 -2.48
C LYS A 22 -5.93 19.27 -3.52
N GLY A 23 -7.24 19.46 -3.67
CA GLY A 23 -8.08 18.69 -4.59
C GLY A 23 -8.53 17.33 -4.06
N TYR A 24 -8.28 17.00 -2.78
CA TYR A 24 -8.86 15.81 -2.17
C TYR A 24 -10.39 15.78 -2.27
N ALA A 25 -11.03 16.92 -1.98
CA ALA A 25 -12.48 17.11 -2.07
C ALA A 25 -13.05 16.91 -3.50
N ASP A 26 -12.20 16.99 -4.53
CA ASP A 26 -12.60 16.76 -5.92
C ASP A 26 -12.66 15.26 -6.28
N GLY A 27 -12.31 14.37 -5.35
CA GLY A 27 -12.48 12.91 -5.46
C GLY A 27 -11.19 12.19 -5.87
N TRP A 28 -10.38 11.80 -4.88
CA TRP A 28 -9.19 10.98 -5.13
C TRP A 28 -9.51 9.51 -5.37
N SER A 29 -8.78 8.89 -6.30
CA SER A 29 -8.75 7.43 -6.47
C SER A 29 -7.92 6.77 -5.37
N ASP A 30 -8.12 5.47 -5.16
CA ASP A 30 -7.36 4.71 -4.16
C ASP A 30 -5.86 4.69 -4.46
N ALA A 31 -5.48 4.72 -5.74
CA ALA A 31 -4.09 4.86 -6.15
C ALA A 31 -3.49 6.20 -5.69
N ALA A 32 -4.25 7.29 -5.75
CA ALA A 32 -3.82 8.59 -5.26
C ALA A 32 -3.71 8.61 -3.71
N VAL A 33 -4.66 7.99 -3.01
CA VAL A 33 -4.61 7.84 -1.55
C VAL A 33 -3.39 7.03 -1.11
N ARG A 34 -3.16 5.86 -1.73
CA ARG A 34 -1.97 5.03 -1.47
C ARG A 34 -0.67 5.78 -1.74
N ARG A 35 -0.60 6.56 -2.83
CA ARG A 35 0.58 7.38 -3.15
C ARG A 35 0.81 8.45 -2.10
N TYR A 36 -0.22 9.16 -1.65
CA TYR A 36 -0.09 10.17 -0.60
C TYR A 36 0.44 9.58 0.72
N ALA A 37 -0.13 8.45 1.15
CA ALA A 37 0.32 7.76 2.35
C ALA A 37 1.79 7.26 2.22
N ARG A 38 2.16 6.70 1.06
CA ARG A 38 3.52 6.23 0.78
C ARG A 38 4.54 7.37 0.76
N ASP A 39 4.22 8.46 0.05
CA ASP A 39 5.11 9.63 -0.06
C ASP A 39 5.36 10.26 1.32
N ALA A 40 4.34 10.30 2.19
CA ALA A 40 4.48 10.81 3.55
C ALA A 40 5.19 9.83 4.50
N GLY A 41 4.99 8.52 4.31
CA GLY A 41 5.64 7.47 5.08
C GLY A 41 5.52 7.71 6.59
N PRO A 42 6.64 7.72 7.37
CA PRO A 42 6.62 7.97 8.81
C PRO A 42 6.04 9.34 9.22
N LEU A 43 5.99 10.31 8.29
CA LEU A 43 5.51 11.66 8.55
C LEU A 43 4.00 11.82 8.36
N LEU A 44 3.29 10.79 7.89
CA LEU A 44 1.87 10.86 7.54
C LEU A 44 1.00 11.49 8.63
N GLY A 45 1.14 11.06 9.88
CA GLY A 45 0.36 11.63 10.99
C GLY A 45 0.65 13.11 11.22
N ARG A 46 1.93 13.52 11.10
CA ARG A 46 2.32 14.93 11.23
C ARG A 46 1.86 15.77 10.03
N LEU A 47 1.85 15.18 8.84
CA LEU A 47 1.38 15.83 7.62
C LEU A 47 -0.12 16.14 7.74
N ASN A 48 -0.93 15.17 8.15
CA ASN A 48 -2.36 15.39 8.35
C ASN A 48 -2.63 16.43 9.44
N ALA A 49 -1.90 16.38 10.55
CA ALA A 49 -2.00 17.39 11.61
C ALA A 49 -1.64 18.80 11.11
N LEU A 50 -0.59 18.92 10.29
CA LEU A 50 -0.19 20.18 9.67
C LEU A 50 -1.31 20.74 8.80
N VAL A 51 -1.90 19.92 7.92
CA VAL A 51 -3.02 20.34 7.05
C VAL A 51 -4.23 20.78 7.88
N ARG A 52 -4.56 20.08 8.98
CA ARG A 52 -5.63 20.50 9.89
C ARG A 52 -5.35 21.88 10.51
N SER A 53 -4.11 22.11 10.92
CA SER A 53 -3.69 23.35 11.60
C SER A 53 -3.53 24.55 10.67
N ASP A 54 -3.25 24.33 9.38
CA ASP A 54 -3.10 25.37 8.35
C ASP A 54 -4.44 26.02 7.95
N CYS A 55 -5.54 25.57 8.56
CA CYS A 55 -6.86 26.15 8.39
C CYS A 55 -6.93 27.58 8.97
N THR A 56 -6.64 28.57 8.12
CA THR A 56 -6.67 29.99 8.49
C THR A 56 -8.04 30.67 8.33
N THR A 57 -9.06 29.95 7.86
CA THR A 57 -10.39 30.53 7.59
C THR A 57 -11.18 30.80 8.88
N ARG A 58 -11.86 31.94 8.93
CA ARG A 58 -12.86 32.25 9.99
C ARG A 58 -14.25 31.69 9.66
N ASN A 59 -14.45 31.20 8.44
CA ASN A 59 -15.71 30.58 8.04
C ASN A 59 -15.79 29.17 8.63
N ARG A 60 -16.67 29.00 9.60
CA ARG A 60 -16.88 27.74 10.32
C ARG A 60 -17.23 26.57 9.39
N ALA A 61 -18.13 26.76 8.43
CA ALA A 61 -18.53 25.70 7.51
C ALA A 61 -17.34 25.22 6.64
N LYS A 62 -16.47 26.14 6.20
CA LYS A 62 -15.26 25.77 5.45
C LYS A 62 -14.24 25.03 6.31
N ALA A 63 -14.12 25.41 7.58
CA ALA A 63 -13.24 24.73 8.52
C ALA A 63 -13.74 23.30 8.82
N GLU A 64 -15.04 23.13 9.07
CA GLU A 64 -15.69 21.83 9.30
C GLU A 64 -15.51 20.91 8.08
N ALA A 65 -15.79 21.39 6.87
CA ALA A 65 -15.60 20.60 5.63
C ALA A 65 -14.15 20.14 5.43
N LEU A 66 -13.15 20.96 5.81
CA LEU A 66 -11.75 20.56 5.75
C LEU A 66 -11.44 19.45 6.77
N GLN A 67 -11.95 19.54 8.00
CA GLN A 67 -11.75 18.50 9.01
C GLN A 67 -12.37 17.18 8.57
N GLU A 68 -13.61 17.21 8.07
CA GLU A 68 -14.29 16.03 7.53
C GLU A 68 -13.52 15.39 6.37
N SER A 69 -12.93 16.21 5.50
CA SER A 69 -12.11 15.72 4.38
C SER A 69 -10.84 14.99 4.87
N ILE A 70 -10.22 15.47 5.94
CA ILE A 70 -9.03 14.83 6.52
C ILE A 70 -9.42 13.55 7.28
N ASP A 71 -10.54 13.56 8.01
CA ASP A 71 -11.09 12.37 8.67
C ASP A 71 -11.41 11.27 7.65
N ASP A 72 -12.02 11.63 6.51
CA ASP A 72 -12.30 10.71 5.41
C ASP A 72 -11.01 10.15 4.78
N LEU A 73 -10.01 11.00 4.53
CA LEU A 73 -8.71 10.56 4.01
C LEU A 73 -8.04 9.57 4.97
N GLU A 74 -8.02 9.86 6.27
CA GLU A 74 -7.43 8.99 7.29
C GLU A 74 -8.13 7.63 7.35
N ARG A 75 -9.47 7.62 7.30
CA ARG A 75 -10.26 6.39 7.21
C ARG A 75 -9.90 5.58 5.96
N ARG A 76 -9.89 6.21 4.78
CA ARG A 76 -9.58 5.52 3.52
C ARG A 76 -8.16 4.94 3.52
N ILE A 77 -7.18 5.66 4.06
CA ILE A 77 -5.82 5.14 4.21
C ILE A 77 -5.82 3.86 5.07
N ALA A 78 -6.53 3.88 6.20
CA ALA A 78 -6.61 2.71 7.09
C ALA A 78 -7.30 1.52 6.40
N GLU A 79 -8.41 1.76 5.70
CA GLU A 79 -9.15 0.73 4.95
C GLU A 79 -8.29 0.09 3.85
N LEU A 80 -7.61 0.91 3.04
CA LEU A 80 -6.73 0.43 1.98
C LEU A 80 -5.51 -0.30 2.55
N ALA A 81 -4.94 0.17 3.67
CA ALA A 81 -3.84 -0.53 4.33
C ALA A 81 -4.28 -1.90 4.89
N GLU A 82 -5.51 -2.02 5.38
CA GLU A 82 -6.09 -3.30 5.81
C GLU A 82 -6.31 -4.24 4.62
N GLU A 83 -6.87 -3.73 3.52
CA GLU A 83 -7.02 -4.48 2.27
C GLU A 83 -5.67 -4.99 1.75
N ASP A 84 -4.68 -4.10 1.67
CA ASP A 84 -3.34 -4.44 1.19
C ASP A 84 -2.68 -5.50 2.08
N ARG A 85 -2.87 -5.42 3.42
CA ARG A 85 -2.37 -6.44 4.35
C ARG A 85 -3.03 -7.80 4.14
N ARG A 86 -4.36 -7.82 4.01
CA ARG A 86 -5.11 -9.07 3.73
C ARG A 86 -4.70 -9.68 2.39
N ASN A 87 -4.44 -8.86 1.37
CA ASN A 87 -3.99 -9.32 0.06
C ASN A 87 -2.55 -9.87 0.11
N ALA A 88 -1.67 -9.28 0.93
CA ALA A 88 -0.30 -9.78 1.13
C ALA A 88 -0.23 -11.14 1.86
N GLU A 89 -1.29 -11.53 2.56
CA GLU A 89 -1.41 -12.84 3.23
C GLU A 89 -1.87 -13.96 2.31
N ARG A 90 -2.12 -13.68 1.02
CA ARG A 90 -2.57 -14.65 0.03
C ARG A 90 -1.53 -14.80 -1.08
N PRO A 91 -1.32 -16.02 -1.61
CA PRO A 91 -0.58 -16.21 -2.85
C PRO A 91 -1.18 -15.39 -3.99
N GLN A 92 -0.35 -14.98 -4.94
CA GLN A 92 -0.80 -14.19 -6.10
C GLN A 92 -1.74 -14.97 -7.03
N ILE A 93 -1.58 -16.29 -7.09
CA ILE A 93 -2.46 -17.20 -7.84
C ILE A 93 -2.96 -18.30 -6.90
N ASP A 94 -4.14 -18.83 -7.18
CA ASP A 94 -4.74 -19.91 -6.40
C ASP A 94 -4.31 -21.31 -6.90
N GLY A 95 -4.75 -22.34 -6.17
CA GLY A 95 -4.43 -23.72 -6.51
C GLY A 95 -5.01 -24.15 -7.85
N ASP A 96 -6.16 -23.59 -8.27
CA ASP A 96 -6.81 -23.93 -9.52
C ASP A 96 -5.99 -23.40 -10.71
N ALA A 97 -5.48 -22.17 -10.62
CA ALA A 97 -4.55 -21.60 -11.59
C ALA A 97 -3.24 -22.41 -11.68
N VAL A 98 -2.68 -22.83 -10.55
CA VAL A 98 -1.48 -23.69 -10.51
C VAL A 98 -1.75 -25.03 -11.21
N MET A 99 -2.85 -25.70 -10.87
CA MET A 99 -3.24 -26.98 -11.48
C MET A 99 -3.46 -26.85 -12.98
N ALA A 100 -4.15 -25.78 -13.42
CA ALA A 100 -4.39 -25.51 -14.83
C ALA A 100 -3.07 -25.25 -15.60
N HIS A 101 -2.13 -24.51 -15.01
CA HIS A 101 -0.86 -24.17 -15.64
C HIS A 101 0.09 -25.36 -15.74
N LEU A 102 0.26 -26.11 -14.64
CA LEU A 102 1.21 -27.23 -14.55
C LEU A 102 0.63 -28.56 -15.06
N GLY A 103 -0.69 -28.65 -15.25
CA GLY A 103 -1.36 -29.88 -15.66
C GLY A 103 -1.34 -30.99 -14.61
N ILE A 104 -1.19 -30.63 -13.33
CA ILE A 104 -1.14 -31.57 -12.20
C ILE A 104 -2.45 -31.57 -11.41
N GLY A 105 -2.77 -32.71 -10.80
CA GLY A 105 -3.97 -32.86 -9.98
C GLY A 105 -3.79 -32.36 -8.54
N PRO A 106 -4.89 -32.31 -7.76
CA PRO A 106 -4.81 -31.94 -6.34
C PRO A 106 -3.96 -32.94 -5.57
N GLY A 107 -3.04 -32.44 -4.74
CA GLY A 107 -2.12 -33.30 -3.99
C GLY A 107 -1.12 -32.56 -3.09
N ARG A 108 -0.16 -33.31 -2.54
CA ARG A 108 0.88 -32.77 -1.66
C ARG A 108 1.76 -31.72 -2.35
N GLU A 109 2.00 -31.88 -3.65
CA GLU A 109 2.76 -30.93 -4.48
C GLU A 109 2.09 -29.57 -4.54
N ILE A 110 0.78 -29.50 -4.81
CA ILE A 110 0.01 -28.25 -4.78
C ILE A 110 0.15 -27.56 -3.42
N GLY A 111 0.03 -28.30 -2.31
CA GLY A 111 0.23 -27.72 -0.99
C GLY A 111 1.64 -27.13 -0.77
N GLN A 112 2.68 -27.73 -1.36
CA GLN A 112 4.06 -27.21 -1.30
C GLN A 112 4.22 -25.96 -2.17
N ILE A 113 3.70 -25.99 -3.39
CA ILE A 113 3.70 -24.85 -4.31
C ILE A 113 2.96 -23.65 -3.70
N MET A 114 1.78 -23.87 -3.12
CA MET A 114 1.00 -22.78 -2.51
C MET A 114 1.71 -22.12 -1.33
N ARG A 115 2.47 -22.88 -0.53
CA ARG A 115 3.30 -22.32 0.54
C ARG A 115 4.46 -21.51 -0.02
N TRP A 116 5.14 -22.05 -1.02
CA TRP A 116 6.23 -21.34 -1.70
C TRP A 116 5.74 -20.05 -2.38
N LEU A 117 4.60 -20.07 -3.07
CA LEU A 117 3.99 -18.87 -3.68
C LEU A 117 3.62 -17.81 -2.63
N LEU A 118 3.15 -18.23 -1.44
CA LEU A 118 2.89 -17.31 -0.34
C LEU A 118 4.20 -16.67 0.18
N GLU A 119 5.25 -17.46 0.35
CA GLU A 119 6.57 -16.97 0.75
C GLU A 119 7.13 -15.99 -0.28
N LEU A 120 7.06 -16.34 -1.58
CA LEU A 120 7.46 -15.49 -2.69
C LEU A 120 6.70 -14.15 -2.68
N ARG A 121 5.38 -14.20 -2.48
CA ARG A 121 4.54 -12.99 -2.36
C ARG A 121 4.95 -12.12 -1.18
N ARG A 122 5.34 -12.72 -0.04
CA ARG A 122 5.77 -11.99 1.15
C ARG A 122 7.16 -11.37 1.01
N SER A 123 8.08 -12.05 0.31
CA SER A 123 9.45 -11.58 0.15
C SER A 123 9.61 -10.56 -0.98
N GLU A 124 8.92 -10.78 -2.10
CA GLU A 124 9.12 -10.00 -3.34
C GLU A 124 7.88 -9.19 -3.76
N GLY A 125 6.73 -9.40 -3.12
CA GLY A 125 5.50 -8.72 -3.47
C GLY A 125 4.86 -9.28 -4.74
N GLU A 126 4.20 -8.41 -5.49
CA GLU A 126 3.52 -8.76 -6.74
C GLU A 126 4.51 -8.84 -7.90
N LEU A 127 4.52 -9.98 -8.59
CA LEU A 127 5.36 -10.20 -9.76
C LEU A 127 4.53 -10.08 -11.05
N PRO A 128 5.14 -9.68 -12.17
CA PRO A 128 4.52 -9.82 -13.48
C PRO A 128 4.14 -11.28 -13.72
N GLU A 129 2.97 -11.51 -14.32
CA GLU A 129 2.40 -12.84 -14.53
C GLU A 129 3.38 -13.80 -15.24
N ALA A 130 4.03 -13.35 -16.30
CA ALA A 130 5.03 -14.13 -17.02
C ALA A 130 6.22 -14.57 -16.15
N GLU A 131 6.67 -13.70 -15.24
CA GLU A 131 7.77 -14.01 -14.32
C GLU A 131 7.32 -14.97 -13.21
N LEU A 132 6.11 -14.78 -12.68
CA LEU A 132 5.53 -15.67 -11.68
C LEU A 132 5.44 -17.11 -12.21
N PHE A 133 4.90 -17.30 -13.42
CA PHE A 133 4.74 -18.62 -14.03
C PHE A 133 6.09 -19.26 -14.39
N ALA A 134 7.05 -18.48 -14.91
CA ALA A 134 8.40 -19.01 -15.18
C ALA A 134 9.08 -19.54 -13.90
N ARG A 135 8.96 -18.81 -12.78
CA ARG A 135 9.49 -19.25 -11.49
C ARG A 135 8.73 -20.44 -10.93
N LEU A 136 7.40 -20.48 -11.12
CA LEU A 136 6.57 -21.61 -10.73
C LEU A 136 7.03 -22.91 -11.42
N GLU A 137 7.30 -22.85 -12.73
CA GLU A 137 7.81 -23.99 -13.50
C GLU A 137 9.17 -24.45 -12.99
N ALA A 138 10.08 -23.52 -12.74
CA ALA A 138 11.41 -23.83 -12.19
C ALA A 138 11.31 -24.52 -10.82
N TYR A 139 10.51 -23.97 -9.91
CA TYR A 139 10.29 -24.56 -8.59
C TYR A 139 9.62 -25.94 -8.67
N HIS A 140 8.66 -26.13 -9.58
CA HIS A 140 8.01 -27.42 -9.78
C HIS A 140 9.00 -28.47 -10.32
N ALA A 141 9.88 -28.10 -11.26
CA ALA A 141 10.92 -29.00 -11.76
C ALA A 141 11.87 -29.45 -10.64
N ASP A 142 12.29 -28.54 -9.77
CA ASP A 142 13.13 -28.84 -8.61
C ASP A 142 12.42 -29.72 -7.56
N LEU A 143 11.08 -29.65 -7.48
CA LEU A 143 10.29 -30.42 -6.55
C LEU A 143 10.11 -31.89 -6.97
N VAL A 144 10.11 -32.15 -8.29
CA VAL A 144 9.85 -33.47 -8.89
C VAL A 144 11.16 -34.20 -9.27
N GLY A 145 12.27 -33.47 -9.43
CA GLY A 145 13.61 -34.01 -9.68
C GLY A 145 14.28 -34.63 -8.47
#